data_AF-U2DCV8-F1
#
_entry.id   AF-U2DCV8-F1
#
_cell.length_a   1.000
_cell.length_b   1.000
_cell.length_c   1.000
_cell.angle_alpha   90.00
_cell.angle_beta   90.00
_cell.angle_gamma   90.00
#
_symmetry.space_group_name_H-M   'P 1'
#
loop_
_entity.id
_entity.type
_entity.pdbx_description
1 polymer ?
#
loop_
_entity_poly.entity_id
_entity_poly.type
_entity_poly.pdbx_seq_one_letter_code
_entity_poly.pdbx_strand_id
1 'polypeptide(L)'
;MLNYFKKVVNFLINQTVADRIREKRKSKKLTQKQLSKILNKAESTVQKYESGEIEVPISLLEDIAKALDTNVLYLLGYEEIKQKIEESRLFREQLNLLGCYFQEFNCPKEDKADIVGCNYIDGTELNCSNCDIKQSCYILSYNNITVKVPLNDFDNLRNSYKSYMQFMLLELIKKYQ
;
A
#
# COMPACT_ATOMS: atom_id res chain seq x y z
N MET A 1 13.44 0.69 -14.24
CA MET A 1 12.13 0.72 -13.56
C MET A 1 12.22 0.39 -12.05
N LEU A 2 13.00 -0.63 -11.64
CA LEU A 2 13.20 -1.02 -10.22
C LEU A 2 13.71 0.11 -9.30
N ASN A 3 14.59 0.99 -9.78
CA ASN A 3 15.18 2.06 -8.95
C ASN A 3 14.17 3.17 -8.58
N TYR A 4 13.26 3.51 -9.50
CA TYR A 4 12.21 4.51 -9.24
C TYR A 4 11.20 3.99 -8.22
N PHE A 5 10.74 2.74 -8.38
CA PHE A 5 9.81 2.12 -7.44
C PHE A 5 10.41 2.04 -6.03
N LYS A 6 11.67 1.58 -5.91
CA LYS A 6 12.38 1.55 -4.64
C LYS A 6 12.50 2.95 -4.01
N LYS A 7 12.76 3.98 -4.81
CA LYS A 7 12.81 5.37 -4.34
C LYS A 7 11.46 5.86 -3.82
N VAL A 8 10.37 5.59 -4.54
CA VAL A 8 9.00 5.97 -4.12
C VAL A 8 8.59 5.25 -2.84
N VAL A 9 8.84 3.95 -2.76
CA VAL A 9 8.54 3.15 -1.56
C VAL A 9 9.34 3.65 -0.36
N ASN A 10 10.65 3.86 -0.51
CA ASN A 10 11.48 4.43 0.56
C ASN A 10 10.98 5.82 1.00
N PHE A 11 10.56 6.66 0.05
CA PHE A 11 10.02 7.98 0.37
C PHE A 11 8.74 7.88 1.22
N LEU A 12 7.80 7.01 0.86
CA LEU A 12 6.56 6.80 1.61
C LEU A 12 6.81 6.24 3.01
N ILE A 13 7.75 5.29 3.15
CA ILE A 13 8.15 4.73 4.43
C ILE A 13 8.79 5.82 5.30
N ASN A 14 9.73 6.60 4.74
CA ASN A 14 10.39 7.68 5.47
C ASN A 14 9.38 8.73 5.96
N GLN A 15 8.43 9.12 5.12
CA GLN A 15 7.38 10.05 5.52
C GLN A 15 6.53 9.50 6.69
N THR A 16 6.16 8.22 6.63
CA THR A 16 5.40 7.55 7.70
C THR A 16 6.16 7.57 9.03
N VAL A 17 7.46 7.25 9.00
CA VAL A 17 8.33 7.28 10.17
C VAL A 17 8.44 8.69 10.73
N ALA A 18 8.69 9.68 9.87
CA ALA A 18 8.81 11.08 10.24
C ALA A 18 7.57 11.60 10.99
N ASP A 19 6.39 11.32 10.46
CA ASP A 19 5.12 11.76 11.04
C ASP A 19 4.87 11.12 12.41
N ARG A 20 5.17 9.84 12.58
CA ARG A 20 4.98 9.12 13.86
C ARG A 20 5.96 9.53 14.94
N ILE A 21 7.22 9.82 14.57
CA ILE A 21 8.21 10.39 15.50
C ILE A 21 7.68 11.72 16.02
N ARG A 22 7.24 12.61 15.11
CA ARG A 22 6.70 13.91 15.46
C ARG A 22 5.46 13.80 16.35
N GLU A 23 4.54 12.92 16.00
CA GLU A 23 3.31 12.66 16.76
C GLU A 23 3.63 12.19 18.19
N LYS A 24 4.45 11.14 18.33
CA LYS A 24 4.82 10.60 19.64
C LYS A 24 5.60 11.61 20.47
N ARG A 25 6.54 12.35 19.88
CA ARG A 25 7.24 13.44 20.56
C ARG A 25 6.27 14.48 21.12
N LYS A 26 5.31 14.94 20.30
CA LYS A 26 4.29 15.90 20.72
C LYS A 26 3.39 15.34 21.82
N SER A 27 2.99 14.07 21.74
CA SER A 27 2.19 13.40 22.77
C SER A 27 2.89 13.38 24.14
N LYS A 28 4.23 13.25 24.14
CA LYS A 28 5.08 13.34 25.33
C LYS A 28 5.45 14.77 25.74
N LYS A 29 4.90 15.78 25.05
CA LYS A 29 5.17 17.21 25.29
C LYS A 29 6.66 17.58 25.20
N LEU A 30 7.43 16.85 24.40
CA LEU A 30 8.85 17.13 24.18
C LEU A 30 9.02 18.12 23.03
N THR A 31 9.97 19.05 23.17
CA THR A 31 10.48 19.87 22.06
C THR A 31 11.48 19.07 21.21
N GLN A 32 11.74 19.51 19.97
CA GLN A 32 12.76 18.88 19.12
C GLN A 32 14.15 18.96 19.77
N LYS A 33 14.48 20.08 20.41
CA LYS A 33 15.70 20.26 21.22
C LYS A 33 15.82 19.28 22.39
N GLN A 34 14.72 18.95 23.06
CA GLN A 34 14.74 17.97 24.15
C GLN A 34 14.94 16.55 23.61
N LEU A 35 14.23 16.18 22.54
CA LEU A 35 14.42 14.89 21.89
C LEU A 35 15.85 14.73 21.35
N SER A 36 16.43 15.79 20.77
CA SER A 36 17.79 15.76 20.25
C SER A 36 18.84 15.51 21.35
N LYS A 37 18.64 16.09 22.55
CA LYS A 37 19.48 15.82 23.71
C LYS A 37 19.40 14.35 24.16
N ILE A 38 18.20 13.77 24.18
CA ILE A 38 18.01 12.35 24.55
C ILE A 38 18.72 11.43 23.55
N LEU A 39 18.64 11.75 22.26
CA LEU A 39 19.24 10.96 21.18
C LEU A 39 20.72 11.25 20.93
N ASN A 40 21.32 12.19 21.66
CA ASN A 40 22.66 12.71 21.41
C ASN A 40 22.86 13.13 19.93
N LYS A 41 21.92 13.92 19.41
CA LYS A 41 21.93 14.47 18.04
C LYS A 41 21.77 15.99 18.06
N ALA A 42 22.15 16.63 16.96
CA ALA A 42 21.83 18.03 16.74
C ALA A 42 20.32 18.21 16.59
N GLU A 43 19.79 19.34 17.07
CA GLU A 43 18.37 19.69 16.93
C GLU A 43 17.93 19.70 15.46
N SER A 44 18.77 20.24 14.58
CA SER A 44 18.54 20.25 13.13
C SER A 44 18.42 18.84 12.54
N THR A 45 19.13 17.86 13.08
CA THR A 45 19.02 16.46 12.64
C THR A 45 17.65 15.89 12.99
N VAL A 46 17.17 16.11 14.23
CA VAL A 46 15.83 15.68 14.65
C VAL A 46 14.74 16.38 13.84
N GLN A 47 14.91 17.66 13.53
CA GLN A 47 14.00 18.39 12.66
C GLN A 47 13.90 17.75 11.27
N LYS A 48 15.04 17.38 10.68
CA LYS A 48 15.10 16.71 9.36
C LYS A 48 14.52 15.30 9.38
N TYR A 49 14.68 14.56 10.48
CA TYR A 49 14.00 13.28 10.66
C TYR A 49 12.49 13.47 10.68
N GLU A 50 11.99 14.41 11.48
CA GLU A 50 10.56 14.66 11.60
C GLU A 50 9.92 15.31 10.37
N SER A 51 10.71 15.92 9.48
CA SER A 51 10.22 16.44 8.19
C SER A 51 10.30 15.43 7.05
N GLY A 52 10.99 14.29 7.25
CA GLY A 52 11.28 13.34 6.18
C GLY A 52 12.36 13.82 5.20
N GLU A 53 13.04 14.94 5.48
CA GLU A 53 14.11 15.47 4.62
C GLU A 53 15.30 14.51 4.55
N ILE A 54 15.60 13.82 5.66
CA ILE A 54 16.60 12.75 5.71
C ILE A 54 15.99 11.50 6.31
N GLU A 55 16.47 10.34 5.85
CA GLU A 55 16.06 9.04 6.37
C GLU A 55 16.60 8.82 7.79
N VAL A 56 15.77 8.25 8.66
CA VAL A 56 16.19 7.80 9.99
C VAL A 56 16.94 6.48 9.85
N PRO A 57 18.21 6.39 10.28
CA PRO A 57 18.95 5.13 10.23
C PRO A 57 18.23 4.04 11.05
N ILE A 58 18.17 2.82 10.52
CA ILE A 58 17.56 1.68 11.22
C ILE A 58 18.16 1.50 12.62
N SER A 59 19.47 1.69 12.75
CA SER A 59 20.19 1.62 14.03
C SER A 59 19.72 2.65 15.07
N LEU A 60 19.11 3.76 14.63
CA LEU A 60 18.61 4.83 15.52
C LEU A 60 17.12 4.66 15.86
N LEU A 61 16.37 3.84 15.09
CA LEU A 61 14.94 3.64 15.32
C LEU A 61 14.64 3.06 16.70
N GLU A 62 15.50 2.17 17.20
CA GLU A 62 15.34 1.59 18.54
C GLU A 62 15.51 2.64 19.64
N ASP A 63 16.50 3.52 19.52
CA ASP A 63 16.74 4.61 20.48
C ASP A 63 15.60 5.63 20.47
N ILE A 64 15.09 5.95 19.27
CA ILE A 64 13.92 6.83 19.11
C ILE A 64 12.69 6.20 19.74
N ALA A 65 12.45 4.90 19.50
CA ALA A 65 11.32 4.19 20.08
C ALA A 65 11.38 4.21 21.62
N LYS A 66 12.57 3.95 22.21
CA LYS A 66 12.79 4.04 23.66
C LYS A 66 12.56 5.45 24.20
N ALA A 67 13.15 6.47 23.58
CA ALA A 67 12.98 7.88 23.99
C ALA A 67 11.50 8.29 23.96
N LEU A 68 10.75 7.79 23.00
CA LEU A 68 9.34 8.10 22.77
C LEU A 68 8.36 7.13 23.42
N ASP A 69 8.83 6.18 24.24
CA ASP A 69 8.02 5.16 24.92
C ASP A 69 7.02 4.49 23.96
N THR A 70 7.56 4.00 22.86
CA THR A 70 6.85 3.28 21.80
C THR A 70 7.71 2.13 21.30
N ASN A 71 7.28 1.45 20.24
CA ASN A 71 8.06 0.40 19.60
C ASN A 71 8.41 0.75 18.14
N VAL A 72 9.41 0.08 17.59
CA VAL A 72 9.87 0.30 16.21
C VAL A 72 8.78 -0.02 15.18
N LEU A 73 7.98 -1.06 15.41
CA LEU A 73 6.90 -1.47 14.51
C LEU A 73 5.84 -0.36 14.37
N TYR A 74 5.54 0.34 15.47
CA TYR A 74 4.69 1.52 15.47
C TYR A 74 5.32 2.59 14.59
N LEU A 75 6.59 2.96 14.79
CA LEU A 75 7.23 3.99 13.96
C LEU A 75 7.22 3.64 12.47
N LEU A 76 7.31 2.36 12.13
CA LEU A 76 7.30 1.87 10.75
C LEU A 76 5.91 1.77 10.11
N GLY A 77 4.81 1.91 10.86
CA GLY A 77 3.47 1.69 10.29
C GLY A 77 3.12 0.24 10.04
N TYR A 78 3.70 -0.67 10.82
CA TYR A 78 3.51 -2.10 10.63
C TYR A 78 2.04 -2.54 10.73
N GLU A 79 1.27 -2.03 11.70
CA GLU A 79 -0.13 -2.44 11.89
C GLU A 79 -1.01 -2.05 10.70
N GLU A 80 -0.82 -0.84 10.14
CA GLU A 80 -1.57 -0.39 8.98
C GLU A 80 -1.18 -1.13 7.70
N ILE A 81 0.12 -1.45 7.55
CA ILE A 81 0.59 -2.31 6.46
C ILE A 81 -0.03 -3.70 6.58
N LYS A 82 0.02 -4.29 7.78
CA LYS A 82 -0.54 -5.61 8.07
C LYS A 82 -2.04 -5.64 7.79
N GLN A 83 -2.79 -4.63 8.24
CA GLN A 83 -4.22 -4.52 7.95
C GLN A 83 -4.48 -4.46 6.44
N LYS A 84 -3.74 -3.63 5.68
CA LYS A 84 -3.91 -3.53 4.23
C LYS A 84 -3.60 -4.85 3.51
N ILE A 85 -2.59 -5.59 3.96
CA ILE A 85 -2.25 -6.92 3.44
C ILE A 85 -3.40 -7.89 3.70
N GLU A 86 -3.89 -7.97 4.94
CA GLU A 86 -4.99 -8.86 5.30
C GLU A 86 -6.27 -8.51 4.55
N GLU A 87 -6.64 -7.23 4.44
CA GLU A 87 -7.82 -6.84 3.67
C GLU A 87 -7.70 -7.19 2.18
N SER A 88 -6.49 -7.10 1.61
CA SER A 88 -6.25 -7.49 0.20
C SER A 88 -6.33 -9.01 0.03
N ARG A 89 -5.84 -9.78 1.01
CA ARG A 89 -5.98 -11.24 1.05
C ARG A 89 -7.45 -11.66 1.16
N LEU A 90 -8.21 -11.06 2.09
CA LEU A 90 -9.63 -11.36 2.30
C LEU A 90 -10.46 -11.01 1.06
N PHE A 91 -10.18 -9.87 0.42
CA PHE A 91 -10.86 -9.50 -0.82
C PHE A 91 -10.61 -10.53 -1.93
N ARG A 92 -9.39 -11.07 -2.00
CA ARG A 92 -9.07 -12.16 -2.93
C ARG A 92 -9.86 -13.42 -2.67
N GLU A 93 -9.97 -13.82 -1.41
CA GLU A 93 -10.78 -14.99 -1.01
C GLU A 93 -12.25 -14.79 -1.37
N GLN A 94 -12.79 -13.59 -1.18
CA GLN A 94 -14.16 -13.25 -1.56
C GLN A 94 -14.40 -13.35 -3.07
N LEU A 95 -13.47 -12.88 -3.90
CA LEU A 95 -13.56 -13.06 -5.36
C LEU A 95 -13.49 -14.53 -5.75
N ASN A 96 -12.60 -15.30 -5.14
CA ASN A 96 -12.49 -16.74 -5.40
C ASN A 96 -13.79 -17.49 -5.06
N LEU A 97 -14.48 -17.11 -3.98
CA LEU A 97 -15.79 -17.68 -3.62
C LEU A 97 -16.87 -17.43 -4.68
N LEU A 98 -16.75 -16.33 -5.43
CA LEU A 98 -17.62 -16.03 -6.56
C LEU A 98 -17.20 -16.78 -7.83
N GLY A 99 -16.13 -17.59 -7.82
CA GLY A 99 -15.56 -18.19 -9.04
C GLY A 99 -14.80 -17.18 -9.90
N CYS A 100 -14.42 -16.04 -9.31
CA CYS A 100 -13.60 -15.03 -9.95
C CYS A 100 -12.13 -15.22 -9.56
N TYR A 101 -11.25 -15.24 -10.54
CA TYR A 101 -9.81 -15.37 -10.35
C TYR A 101 -9.11 -14.13 -10.89
N PHE A 102 -8.03 -13.71 -10.24
CA PHE A 102 -7.22 -12.63 -10.77
C PHE A 102 -5.72 -12.82 -10.52
N GLN A 103 -4.95 -12.11 -11.34
CA GLN A 103 -3.50 -12.04 -11.25
C GLN A 103 -3.03 -10.62 -11.56
N GLU A 104 -2.00 -10.19 -10.84
CA GLU A 104 -1.30 -8.93 -11.17
C GLU A 104 -0.55 -9.10 -12.49
N PHE A 105 -0.65 -8.08 -13.33
CA PHE A 105 -0.02 -8.04 -14.63
C PHE A 105 0.70 -6.71 -14.82
N ASN A 106 1.98 -6.77 -15.17
CA ASN A 106 2.75 -5.56 -15.49
C ASN A 106 2.69 -5.30 -16.99
N CYS A 107 1.90 -4.30 -17.40
CA CYS A 107 1.88 -3.91 -18.80
C CYS A 107 3.21 -3.25 -19.19
N PRO A 108 3.89 -3.74 -20.25
CA PRO A 108 5.07 -3.07 -20.77
C PRO A 108 4.72 -1.65 -21.23
N LYS A 109 5.61 -0.69 -20.90
CA LYS A 109 5.39 0.75 -21.11
C LYS A 109 5.72 1.23 -22.53
N GLU A 110 6.35 0.40 -23.34
CA GLU A 110 6.83 0.79 -24.67
C GLU A 110 5.86 0.30 -25.75
N ASP A 111 5.33 1.25 -26.51
CA ASP A 111 4.68 1.03 -27.81
C ASP A 111 5.75 0.51 -28.80
N LYS A 112 6.23 -0.72 -28.63
CA LYS A 112 6.89 -1.43 -29.72
C LYS A 112 5.79 -2.23 -30.40
N ALA A 113 5.30 -1.67 -31.49
CA ALA A 113 4.23 -2.20 -32.34
C ALA A 113 4.45 -3.65 -32.85
N ASP A 114 5.58 -4.28 -32.49
CA ASP A 114 5.94 -5.63 -32.92
C ASP A 114 6.09 -6.64 -31.76
N ILE A 115 5.80 -6.26 -30.50
CA ILE A 115 5.73 -7.26 -29.41
C ILE A 115 4.33 -7.87 -29.40
N VAL A 116 4.14 -8.87 -30.26
CA VAL A 116 3.12 -9.90 -30.04
C VAL A 116 3.41 -10.55 -28.68
N GLY A 117 2.44 -10.51 -27.77
CA GLY A 117 2.41 -11.39 -26.60
C GLY A 117 2.54 -10.67 -25.25
N CYS A 118 1.41 -10.24 -24.69
CA CYS A 118 1.24 -10.43 -23.24
C CYS A 118 0.99 -11.92 -23.02
N ASN A 119 2.06 -12.73 -22.93
CA ASN A 119 1.95 -14.19 -22.93
C ASN A 119 1.23 -14.74 -21.67
N TYR A 120 0.37 -15.72 -21.93
CA TYR A 120 -0.61 -16.36 -21.05
C TYR A 120 -0.07 -17.55 -20.26
N ILE A 121 -0.80 -17.93 -19.20
CA ILE A 121 -0.74 -19.28 -18.60
C ILE A 121 -1.81 -20.20 -19.26
N ASP A 122 -2.94 -19.67 -19.76
CA ASP A 122 -4.13 -20.48 -20.12
C ASP A 122 -4.74 -20.25 -21.54
N GLY A 123 -4.01 -19.63 -22.48
CA GLY A 123 -4.34 -19.71 -23.92
C GLY A 123 -5.54 -18.90 -24.47
N THR A 124 -6.14 -17.96 -23.72
CA THR A 124 -7.21 -17.08 -24.23
C THR A 124 -6.64 -15.73 -24.71
N GLU A 125 -6.53 -15.49 -26.02
CA GLU A 125 -5.97 -14.24 -26.56
C GLU A 125 -6.74 -12.98 -26.10
N LEU A 126 -6.18 -12.15 -25.20
CA LEU A 126 -6.52 -10.73 -25.13
C LEU A 126 -5.69 -10.01 -26.17
N ASN A 127 -6.38 -9.46 -27.15
CA ASN A 127 -5.79 -8.64 -28.17
C ASN A 127 -5.30 -7.31 -27.57
N CYS A 128 -3.98 -7.14 -27.42
CA CYS A 128 -3.34 -5.91 -26.94
C CYS A 128 -3.27 -4.79 -27.99
N SER A 129 -3.73 -5.03 -29.22
CA SER A 129 -3.54 -4.11 -30.34
C SER A 129 -4.14 -2.72 -30.11
N ASN A 130 -5.14 -2.60 -29.21
CA ASN A 130 -5.75 -1.33 -28.77
C ASN A 130 -5.81 -1.19 -27.23
N CYS A 131 -4.80 -1.66 -26.51
CA CYS A 131 -4.80 -1.61 -25.04
C CYS A 131 -4.36 -0.22 -24.52
N ASP A 132 -5.32 0.59 -24.06
CA ASP A 132 -5.06 1.92 -23.47
C ASP A 132 -4.33 1.88 -22.11
N ILE A 133 -4.23 0.70 -21.50
CA ILE A 133 -3.59 0.52 -20.18
C ILE A 133 -2.08 0.36 -20.35
N LYS A 134 -1.32 1.44 -20.12
CA LYS A 134 0.16 1.47 -20.21
C LYS A 134 0.88 1.34 -18.86
N GLN A 135 0.21 0.73 -17.87
CA GLN A 135 0.69 0.58 -16.49
C GLN A 135 0.36 -0.79 -15.90
N SER A 136 0.84 -1.08 -14.69
CA SER A 136 0.44 -2.27 -13.94
C SER A 136 -1.09 -2.33 -13.83
N CYS A 137 -1.65 -3.53 -13.95
CA CYS A 137 -3.08 -3.80 -13.96
C CYS A 137 -3.36 -5.21 -13.42
N TYR A 138 -4.63 -5.57 -13.33
CA TYR A 138 -5.06 -6.92 -13.00
C TYR A 138 -5.66 -7.59 -14.23
N ILE A 139 -5.40 -8.89 -14.40
CA ILE A 139 -6.20 -9.74 -15.28
C ILE A 139 -7.23 -10.42 -14.38
N LEU A 140 -8.50 -10.18 -14.67
CA LEU A 140 -9.63 -10.75 -13.93
C LEU A 140 -10.39 -11.71 -14.84
N SER A 141 -10.63 -12.93 -14.36
CA SER A 141 -11.37 -13.97 -15.07
C SER A 141 -12.60 -14.35 -14.25
N TYR A 142 -13.76 -14.32 -14.87
CA TYR A 142 -15.03 -14.71 -14.26
C TYR A 142 -15.88 -15.42 -15.31
N ASN A 143 -16.30 -16.66 -14.99
CA ASN A 143 -16.88 -17.58 -15.97
C ASN A 143 -15.94 -17.75 -17.18
N ASN A 144 -16.44 -17.52 -18.40
CA ASN A 144 -15.66 -17.62 -19.65
C ASN A 144 -15.14 -16.26 -20.14
N ILE A 145 -15.15 -15.23 -19.28
CA ILE A 145 -14.74 -13.87 -19.62
C ILE A 145 -13.45 -13.54 -18.87
N THR A 146 -12.44 -13.09 -19.59
CA THR A 146 -11.20 -12.55 -19.03
C THR A 146 -11.02 -11.10 -19.48
N VAL A 147 -10.77 -10.19 -18.55
CA VAL A 147 -10.64 -8.76 -18.79
C VAL A 147 -9.43 -8.17 -18.08
N LYS A 148 -8.82 -7.15 -18.70
CA LYS A 148 -7.80 -6.31 -18.05
C LYS A 148 -8.47 -5.18 -17.28
N VAL A 149 -8.10 -5.03 -16.02
CA VAL A 149 -8.67 -4.04 -15.10
C VAL A 149 -7.56 -3.13 -14.60
N PRO A 150 -7.62 -1.80 -14.85
CA PRO A 150 -6.70 -0.84 -14.24
C PRO A 150 -6.70 -0.95 -12.71
N LEU A 151 -5.58 -0.63 -12.05
CA LEU A 151 -5.49 -0.67 -10.59
C LEU A 151 -6.61 0.14 -9.91
N ASN A 152 -6.88 1.34 -10.41
CA ASN A 152 -7.93 2.22 -9.87
C ASN A 152 -9.33 1.59 -9.95
N ASP A 153 -9.64 0.91 -11.05
CA ASP A 153 -10.94 0.25 -11.22
C ASP A 153 -11.05 -1.00 -10.35
N PHE A 154 -9.93 -1.71 -10.13
CA PHE A 154 -9.88 -2.82 -9.19
C PHE A 154 -10.06 -2.36 -7.73
N ASP A 155 -9.44 -1.23 -7.36
CA ASP A 155 -9.64 -0.60 -6.05
C ASP A 155 -11.09 -0.12 -5.88
N ASN A 156 -11.70 0.45 -6.92
CA ASN A 156 -13.11 0.83 -6.93
C ASN A 156 -14.04 -0.37 -6.75
N LEU A 157 -13.74 -1.51 -7.41
CA LEU A 157 -14.46 -2.76 -7.23
C LEU A 157 -14.39 -3.23 -5.78
N ARG A 158 -13.21 -3.25 -5.17
CA ARG A 158 -13.02 -3.60 -3.75
C ARG A 158 -13.85 -2.73 -2.81
N ASN A 159 -13.83 -1.42 -3.02
CA ASN A 159 -14.57 -0.46 -2.18
C ASN A 159 -16.09 -0.60 -2.35
N SER A 160 -16.55 -0.83 -3.57
CA SER A 160 -17.96 -1.02 -3.89
C SER A 160 -18.50 -2.32 -3.29
N TYR A 161 -17.75 -3.41 -3.41
CA TYR A 161 -18.08 -4.70 -2.78
C TYR A 161 -18.21 -4.55 -1.25
N LYS A 162 -17.23 -3.92 -0.60
CA LYS A 162 -17.26 -3.66 0.84
C LYS A 162 -18.51 -2.89 1.26
N SER A 163 -18.83 -1.83 0.52
CA SER A 163 -19.99 -0.97 0.80
C SER A 163 -21.32 -1.71 0.62
N TYR A 164 -21.44 -2.51 -0.45
CA TYR A 164 -22.62 -3.34 -0.71
C TYR A 164 -22.83 -4.38 0.39
N MET A 165 -21.78 -5.12 0.77
CA MET A 165 -21.88 -6.12 1.83
C MET A 165 -22.24 -5.50 3.17
N GLN A 166 -21.67 -4.34 3.50
CA GLN A 166 -22.02 -3.60 4.72
C GLN A 166 -23.49 -3.18 4.72
N PHE A 167 -24.00 -2.67 3.60
CA PHE A 167 -25.41 -2.32 3.46
C PHE A 167 -26.32 -3.54 3.68
N MET A 168 -26.03 -4.67 3.02
CA MET A 168 -26.82 -5.90 3.18
C MET A 168 -26.82 -6.42 4.62
N LEU A 169 -25.67 -6.35 5.32
CA LEU A 169 -25.59 -6.73 6.73
C LEU A 169 -26.42 -5.81 7.62
N LEU A 170 -26.41 -4.50 7.39
CA LEU A 170 -27.22 -3.55 8.15
C LEU A 170 -28.72 -3.81 7.96
N GLU A 171 -29.17 -4.14 6.75
CA GLU A 171 -30.56 -4.51 6.49
C GLU A 171 -30.98 -5.79 7.23
N LEU A 172 -30.08 -6.79 7.31
CA LEU A 172 -30.32 -7.98 8.12
C LEU A 172 -30.40 -7.65 9.61
N ILE A 173 -29.46 -6.84 10.13
CA ILE A 173 -29.46 -6.43 11.54
C ILE A 173 -30.79 -5.75 11.90
N LYS A 174 -31.24 -4.79 11.07
CA LYS A 174 -32.53 -4.10 11.26
C LYS A 174 -33.75 -5.02 11.22
N LYS A 175 -33.67 -6.13 10.49
CA LYS A 175 -34.79 -7.08 10.36
C LYS A 175 -34.95 -7.96 11.59
N TYR A 176 -33.87 -8.21 12.33
CA TYR A 176 -33.83 -9.18 13.43
C TYR A 176 -33.46 -8.60 14.80
N GLN A 177 -33.30 -7.27 14.90
CA GLN A 177 -33.18 -6.49 16.15
C GLN A 177 -34.32 -5.49 16.23
#